data_AF-A0A9X1GEF0-F1
#
_entry.id   AF-A0A9X1GEF0-F1
#
_cell.length_a   1.000
_cell.length_b   1.000
_cell.length_c   1.000
_cell.angle_alpha   90.00
_cell.angle_beta   90.00
_cell.angle_gamma   90.00
#
_symmetry.space_group_name_H-M   'P 1'
#
loop_
_entity.id
_entity.type
_entity.pdbx_description
1 polymer ?
#
loop_
_entity_poly.entity_id
_entity_poly.type
_entity_poly.pdbx_seq_one_letter_code
_entity_poly.pdbx_strand_id
1 'polypeptide(L)' 'MIKFIRIDHRLLHGQVVFSWSKSLQINRILVVNDEAANDEFKKMSLELS' A
#
# COMPACT_ATOMS: atom_id res chain seq x y z
N MET A 1 -16.32 3.29 -0.25
CA MET A 1 -16.44 2.24 -1.30
C MET A 1 -15.05 1.75 -1.64
N ILE A 2 -14.80 0.44 -1.59
CA ILE A 2 -13.51 -0.15 -1.96
C ILE A 2 -13.43 -0.16 -3.50
N LYS A 3 -12.46 0.55 -4.07
CA LYS A 3 -12.27 0.63 -5.53
C LYS A 3 -11.41 -0.50 -6.10
N PHE A 4 -10.50 -1.05 -5.28
CA PHE A 4 -9.49 -2.00 -5.71
C PHE A 4 -8.97 -2.82 -4.53
N ILE A 5 -8.69 -4.09 -4.77
CA ILE A 5 -8.03 -5.00 -3.83
C ILE A 5 -6.88 -5.67 -4.57
N ARG A 6 -5.70 -5.74 -3.94
CA ARG A 6 -4.51 -6.37 -4.51
C ARG A 6 -3.78 -7.17 -3.45
N ILE A 7 -3.33 -8.35 -3.84
CA ILE A 7 -2.41 -9.17 -3.05
C ILE A 7 -1.02 -9.01 -3.66
N ASP A 8 -0.08 -8.46 -2.89
CA ASP A 8 1.33 -8.31 -3.27
C ASP A 8 2.18 -8.44 -2.01
N HIS A 9 3.11 -9.40 -2.00
CA HIS A 9 3.99 -9.64 -0.84
C HIS A 9 4.92 -8.46 -0.55
N ARG A 10 5.13 -7.57 -1.52
CA ARG A 10 5.96 -6.36 -1.37
C ARG A 10 5.17 -5.16 -0.85
N LEU A 11 3.85 -5.30 -0.66
CA LEU A 11 2.97 -4.24 -0.17
C LEU A 11 3.05 -2.99 -1.08
N LEU A 12 3.57 -1.86 -0.57
CA LEU A 12 3.77 -0.63 -1.34
C LEU A 12 5.22 -0.55 -1.81
N HIS A 13 5.44 -0.58 -3.13
CA HIS A 13 6.78 -0.49 -3.71
C HIS A 13 6.77 0.13 -5.11
N GLY A 14 7.76 0.98 -5.35
CA GLY A 14 8.07 1.56 -6.65
C GLY A 14 6.92 2.31 -7.33
N GLN A 15 7.04 2.48 -8.65
CA GLN A 15 6.04 3.22 -9.44
C GLN A 15 4.75 2.44 -9.70
N VAL A 16 4.70 1.15 -9.34
CA VAL A 16 3.51 0.31 -9.54
C VAL A 16 2.33 0.86 -8.78
N VAL A 17 2.54 1.30 -7.52
CA VAL A 17 1.51 1.93 -6.67
C VAL A 17 0.91 3.17 -7.33
N PHE A 18 1.76 4.05 -7.86
CA PHE A 18 1.35 5.27 -8.53
C PHE A 18 0.51 5.04 -9.79
N SER A 19 0.82 3.98 -10.55
CA SER A 19 0.12 3.66 -11.79
C SER A 19 -1.37 3.37 -11.53
N TRP A 20 -1.67 2.47 -10.59
CA TRP A 20 -3.05 2.10 -10.31
C TRP A 20 -3.77 3.12 -9.42
N SER A 21 -3.08 3.82 -8.51
CA SER A 21 -3.72 4.84 -7.67
C SER A 21 -4.23 6.02 -8.50
N LYS A 22 -3.46 6.46 -9.49
CA LYS A 22 -3.85 7.52 -10.43
C LYS A 22 -4.95 7.05 -11.38
N SER A 23 -4.81 5.87 -11.97
CA SER A 23 -5.79 5.32 -12.92
C SER A 23 -7.18 5.12 -12.29
N LEU A 24 -7.22 4.63 -11.05
CA LEU A 24 -8.46 4.33 -10.33
C LEU A 24 -8.94 5.48 -9.43
N GLN A 25 -8.23 6.62 -9.44
CA GLN A 25 -8.51 7.80 -8.62
C GLN A 25 -8.65 7.42 -7.14
N ILE A 26 -7.66 6.70 -6.59
CA ILE A 26 -7.66 6.25 -5.20
C ILE A 26 -7.14 7.37 -4.31
N ASN A 27 -7.94 7.75 -3.32
CA ASN A 27 -7.59 8.80 -2.35
C ASN A 27 -6.96 8.25 -1.06
N ARG A 28 -7.08 6.94 -0.82
CA ARG A 28 -6.56 6.27 0.37
C ARG A 28 -6.20 4.84 0.06
N ILE A 29 -5.03 4.41 0.50
CA ILE A 29 -4.57 3.03 0.45
C ILE A 29 -4.51 2.51 1.89
N LEU A 30 -4.99 1.28 2.11
CA LEU A 30 -4.83 0.58 3.38
C LEU A 30 -4.01 -0.68 3.14
N VAL A 31 -2.97 -0.87 3.94
CA VAL A 31 -2.16 -2.09 3.97
C VAL A 31 -2.68 -2.97 5.09
N VAL A 32 -3.16 -4.17 4.76
CA VAL A 32 -3.69 -5.15 5.72
C VAL A 32 -2.68 -6.29 5.84
N ASN A 33 -1.76 -6.17 6.78
CA ASN A 33 -0.73 -7.17 7.04
C ASN A 33 -0.28 -7.09 8.50
N ASP A 34 -0.49 -8.15 9.27
CA ASP A 34 -0.22 -8.16 10.72
C ASP A 34 1.27 -8.02 11.05
N GLU A 35 2.15 -8.63 10.24
CA GLU A 35 3.59 -8.55 10.47
C GLU A 35 4.10 -7.12 10.28
N ALA A 36 3.75 -6.48 9.16
CA ALA A 36 4.09 -5.08 8.89
C ALA A 36 3.42 -4.14 9.91
N ALA A 37 2.20 -4.46 10.38
CA ALA A 37 1.52 -3.69 11.40
C ALA A 37 2.10 -3.87 12.82
N ASN A 38 3.03 -4.80 13.04
CA ASN A 38 3.72 -4.99 14.32
C ASN A 38 5.22 -4.69 14.24
N ASP A 39 5.73 -4.30 13.06
CA ASP A 39 7.12 -3.91 12.83
C ASP A 39 7.20 -2.42 12.51
N GLU A 40 7.67 -1.63 13.48
CA GLU A 40 7.75 -0.16 13.39
C GLU A 40 8.64 0.32 12.23
N PHE A 41 9.71 -0.42 11.90
CA PHE A 41 10.56 -0.06 10.78
C PHE A 41 9.83 -0.27 9.45
N LYS A 42 9.11 -1.39 9.30
CA LYS A 42 8.28 -1.65 8.10
C LYS A 42 7.16 -0.62 7.95
N LYS A 43 6.46 -0.26 9.03
CA LYS A 43 5.43 0.81 8.99
C LYS A 43 5.99 2.11 8.46
N MET A 44 7.08 2.58 9.07
CA MET A 44 7.72 3.83 8.67
C MET A 44 8.14 3.80 7.19
N SER A 45 8.73 2.69 6.72
CA SER A 45 9.11 2.55 5.31
C SER A 45 7.90 2.63 4.37
N LEU A 46 6.75 2.09 4.76
CA LEU A 46 5.52 2.12 3.94
C LEU A 46 4.85 3.49 3.94
N GLU A 47 4.94 4.25 5.03
CA GLU A 47 4.40 5.63 5.11
C GLU A 47 5.19 6.63 4.26
N LEU A 48 6.48 6.37 4.06
CA LEU A 48 7.36 7.18 3.22
C LEU A 48 7.25 6.86 1.71
N SER A 49 6.55 5.79 1.35
CA SER A 49 6.46 5.24 -0.02
C SER A 49 5.40 5.92 -0.90
#